data_AF-A0A966UFJ7-F1
#
_entry.id   AF-A0A966UFJ7-F1
#
_cell.length_a   1.000
_cell.length_b   1.000
_cell.length_c   1.000
_cell.angle_alpha   90.00
_cell.angle_beta   90.00
_cell.angle_gamma   90.00
#
_symmetry.space_group_name_H-M   'P 1'
#
loop_
_entity.id
_entity.type
_entity.pdbx_description
1 polymer ?
#
loop_
_entity_poly.entity_id
_entity_poly.type
_entity_poly.pdbx_seq_one_letter_code
_entity_poly.pdbx_strand_id
1 'polypeptide(L)'
;LPKYDGTTMSYDVASPHYNPGGKDYDADAFKGRYDLLLTEAYAKCVWGLKDGVPNVSVEVQKTDGTLDNSVKVTGALNASTGLYEFSAVGFTFSSPKIKIKLSAPPTKDGTPTVTQAAPAAKPAKATVKTISCVKGKITKKVTGANPKCPAGFKKK
;
A
#
# COMPACT_ATOMS: atom_id res chain seq x y z
N LEU A 1 -23.42 -9.16 -0.43
CA LEU A 1 -22.53 -9.46 0.73
C LEU A 1 -21.21 -10.00 0.19
N PRO A 2 -20.04 -9.66 0.78
CA PRO A 2 -18.77 -10.21 0.34
C PRO A 2 -18.78 -11.74 0.33
N LYS A 3 -18.06 -12.33 -0.63
CA LYS A 3 -17.82 -13.76 -0.69
C LYS A 3 -16.42 -14.07 -0.19
N TYR A 4 -16.32 -14.90 0.85
CA TYR A 4 -15.05 -15.42 1.35
C TYR A 4 -14.90 -16.89 0.97
N ASP A 5 -13.76 -17.25 0.37
CA ASP A 5 -13.48 -18.61 -0.12
C ASP A 5 -12.47 -19.38 0.75
N GLY A 6 -12.11 -18.85 1.92
CA GLY A 6 -11.06 -19.42 2.77
C GLY A 6 -9.69 -18.79 2.57
N THR A 7 -9.49 -17.95 1.56
CA THR A 7 -8.23 -17.22 1.34
C THR A 7 -8.46 -15.77 0.93
N THR A 8 -9.48 -15.50 0.13
CA THR A 8 -9.74 -14.21 -0.49
C THR A 8 -11.14 -13.74 -0.17
N MET A 9 -11.25 -12.47 0.23
CA MET A 9 -12.54 -11.80 0.34
C MET A 9 -12.79 -11.02 -0.96
N SER A 10 -13.92 -11.31 -1.61
CA SER A 10 -14.29 -10.78 -2.92
C SER A 10 -15.56 -9.94 -2.83
N TYR A 11 -15.56 -8.81 -3.54
CA TYR A 11 -16.71 -7.91 -3.66
C TYR A 11 -17.01 -7.62 -5.13
N ASP A 12 -18.28 -7.74 -5.49
CA ASP A 12 -18.82 -7.24 -6.76
C ASP A 12 -19.36 -5.82 -6.53
N VAL A 13 -19.00 -4.89 -7.41
CA VAL A 13 -19.44 -3.49 -7.34
C VAL A 13 -20.06 -3.08 -8.68
N ALA A 14 -21.22 -2.41 -8.65
CA ALA A 14 -21.94 -1.95 -9.84
C ALA A 14 -22.15 -0.43 -9.83
N SER A 15 -21.99 0.21 -10.99
CA SER A 15 -22.26 1.63 -11.23
C SER A 15 -22.47 1.85 -12.74
N PRO A 16 -23.12 2.95 -13.19
CA PRO A 16 -23.15 3.31 -14.60
C PRO A 16 -21.75 3.44 -15.22
N HIS A 17 -21.62 3.14 -16.52
CA HIS A 17 -20.36 3.22 -17.25
C HIS A 17 -19.83 4.66 -17.37
N TYR A 18 -20.73 5.63 -17.54
CA TYR A 18 -20.39 7.03 -17.81
C TYR A 18 -20.93 7.95 -16.72
N ASN A 19 -20.26 9.08 -16.54
CA ASN A 19 -20.83 10.22 -15.85
C ASN A 19 -22.11 10.73 -16.56
N PRO A 20 -23.02 11.41 -15.86
CA PRO A 20 -24.24 11.97 -16.47
C PRO A 20 -23.93 12.81 -17.72
N GLY A 21 -24.53 12.45 -18.86
CA GLY A 21 -24.34 13.14 -20.16
C GLY A 21 -23.10 12.70 -20.96
N GLY A 22 -22.26 11.85 -20.36
CA GLY A 22 -21.06 11.29 -20.97
C GLY A 22 -21.36 10.38 -22.15
N LYS A 23 -20.48 10.39 -23.13
CA LYS A 23 -20.55 9.59 -24.35
C LYS A 23 -19.23 8.90 -24.69
N ASP A 24 -18.13 9.37 -24.09
CA ASP A 24 -16.78 8.85 -24.32
C ASP A 24 -16.32 7.93 -23.16
N TYR A 25 -15.80 6.75 -23.50
CA TYR A 25 -15.45 5.74 -22.49
C TYR A 25 -14.17 6.07 -21.73
N ASP A 26 -13.26 6.84 -22.32
CA ASP A 26 -12.00 7.17 -21.67
C ASP A 26 -12.11 8.48 -20.89
N ALA A 27 -12.75 9.49 -21.49
CA ALA A 27 -12.91 10.82 -20.91
C ALA A 27 -14.08 10.90 -19.91
N ASP A 28 -15.20 10.24 -20.19
CA ASP A 28 -16.41 10.34 -19.36
C ASP A 28 -16.67 9.12 -18.48
N ALA A 29 -15.77 8.12 -18.48
CA ALA A 29 -15.95 6.95 -17.63
C ALA A 29 -16.07 7.34 -16.16
N PHE A 30 -17.09 6.77 -15.52
CA PHE A 30 -17.22 6.87 -14.07
C PHE A 30 -16.06 6.12 -13.40
N LYS A 31 -15.35 6.79 -12.49
CA LYS A 31 -14.21 6.23 -11.76
C LYS A 31 -14.61 5.94 -10.32
N GLY A 32 -14.33 4.73 -9.87
CA GLY A 32 -14.73 4.22 -8.57
C GLY A 32 -13.74 4.45 -7.46
N ARG A 33 -14.30 4.39 -6.26
CA ARG A 33 -13.57 4.30 -5.00
C ARG A 33 -14.22 3.23 -4.15
N TYR A 34 -13.40 2.35 -3.61
CA TYR A 34 -13.80 1.37 -2.62
C TYR A 34 -12.84 1.47 -1.44
N ASP A 35 -13.39 1.63 -0.25
CA ASP A 35 -12.64 1.63 1.00
C ASP A 35 -13.19 0.52 1.90
N LEU A 36 -12.29 -0.27 2.51
CA LEU A 36 -12.64 -1.29 3.49
C LEU A 36 -11.84 -1.05 4.77
N LEU A 37 -12.56 -1.10 5.89
CA LEU A 37 -12.02 -0.97 7.24
C LEU A 37 -12.30 -2.28 7.98
N LEU A 38 -11.26 -2.96 8.44
CA LEU A 38 -11.38 -4.18 9.25
C LEU A 38 -10.71 -3.99 10.60
N THR A 39 -11.36 -4.46 11.66
CA THR A 39 -10.68 -4.59 12.95
C THR A 39 -9.62 -5.69 12.87
N GLU A 40 -8.54 -5.54 13.63
CA GLU A 40 -7.50 -6.57 13.70
C GLU A 40 -8.07 -7.94 14.13
N ALA A 41 -9.00 -7.94 15.10
CA ALA A 41 -9.65 -9.17 15.58
C ALA A 41 -10.41 -9.90 14.47
N TYR A 42 -11.18 -9.16 13.66
CA TYR A 42 -11.92 -9.75 12.54
C TYR A 42 -10.98 -10.25 11.44
N ALA A 43 -9.95 -9.46 11.10
CA ALA A 43 -8.94 -9.86 10.12
C ALA A 43 -8.19 -11.14 10.55
N LYS A 44 -7.81 -11.24 11.84
CA LYS A 44 -7.20 -12.45 12.40
C LYS A 44 -8.13 -13.65 12.33
N CYS A 45 -9.41 -13.47 12.65
CA CYS A 45 -10.41 -14.53 12.61
C CYS A 45 -10.63 -15.05 11.18
N VAL A 46 -10.89 -14.15 10.23
CA VAL A 46 -11.20 -14.54 8.84
C VAL A 46 -9.99 -15.19 8.16
N TRP A 47 -8.79 -14.61 8.29
CA TRP A 47 -7.58 -15.11 7.59
C TRP A 47 -6.69 -16.02 8.43
N GLY A 48 -7.10 -16.41 9.64
CA GLY A 48 -6.29 -17.26 10.53
C GLY A 48 -4.92 -16.64 10.88
N LEU A 49 -4.85 -15.31 10.97
CA LEU A 49 -3.58 -14.60 11.20
C LEU A 49 -3.16 -14.72 12.67
N LYS A 50 -1.86 -14.94 12.88
CA LYS A 50 -1.20 -14.86 14.20
C LYS A 50 -0.66 -13.45 14.41
N ASP A 51 -0.08 -13.18 15.58
CA ASP A 51 0.52 -11.88 15.88
C ASP A 51 1.64 -11.49 14.91
N GLY A 52 1.70 -10.20 14.57
CA GLY A 52 2.64 -9.62 13.60
C GLY A 52 1.93 -8.90 12.46
N VAL A 53 2.67 -8.08 11.70
CA VAL A 53 2.13 -7.34 10.55
C VAL A 53 2.02 -8.28 9.34
N PRO A 54 0.81 -8.58 8.85
CA PRO A 54 0.60 -9.51 7.73
C PRO A 54 1.03 -8.87 6.40
N ASN A 55 1.29 -9.72 5.40
CA ASN A 55 1.34 -9.25 4.03
C ASN A 55 -0.08 -8.94 3.56
N VAL A 56 -0.24 -7.81 2.88
CA VAL A 56 -1.51 -7.35 2.32
C VAL A 56 -1.41 -7.32 0.80
N SER A 57 -2.34 -7.97 0.11
CA SER A 57 -2.55 -7.82 -1.33
C SER A 57 -3.95 -7.32 -1.61
N VAL A 58 -4.04 -6.33 -2.48
CA VAL A 58 -5.30 -5.80 -3.01
C VAL A 58 -5.18 -5.81 -4.53
N GLU A 59 -6.10 -6.52 -5.17
CA GLU A 59 -6.16 -6.63 -6.63
C GLU A 59 -7.52 -6.19 -7.11
N VAL A 60 -7.56 -5.51 -8.24
CA VAL A 60 -8.80 -5.20 -8.95
C VAL A 60 -8.74 -5.87 -10.30
N GLN A 61 -9.75 -6.67 -10.61
CA GLN A 61 -9.87 -7.34 -11.90
C GLN A 61 -10.97 -6.69 -12.73
N LYS A 62 -10.76 -6.62 -14.05
CA LYS A 62 -11.79 -6.27 -15.03
C LYS A 62 -12.76 -7.44 -15.20
N THR A 63 -13.83 -7.22 -15.96
CA THR A 63 -14.89 -8.21 -16.21
C THR A 63 -14.37 -9.47 -16.92
N ASP A 64 -13.31 -9.35 -17.72
CA ASP A 64 -12.63 -10.47 -18.40
C ASP A 64 -11.68 -11.27 -17.48
N GLY A 65 -11.56 -10.89 -16.20
CA GLY A 65 -10.71 -11.53 -15.20
C GLY A 65 -9.25 -11.04 -15.20
N THR A 66 -8.86 -10.14 -16.11
CA THR A 66 -7.51 -9.56 -16.14
C THR A 66 -7.33 -8.51 -15.05
N LEU A 67 -6.09 -8.29 -14.59
CA LEU A 67 -5.78 -7.26 -13.60
C LEU A 67 -5.91 -5.86 -14.20
N ASP A 68 -6.58 -4.97 -13.46
CA ASP A 68 -6.65 -3.56 -13.81
C ASP A 68 -5.51 -2.78 -13.14
N ASN A 69 -4.35 -2.76 -13.81
CA ASN A 69 -3.16 -2.07 -13.32
C ASN A 69 -3.30 -0.53 -13.29
N SER A 70 -4.38 0.03 -13.85
CA SER A 70 -4.65 1.47 -13.77
C SER A 70 -5.20 1.90 -12.41
N VAL A 71 -5.65 0.95 -11.60
CA VAL A 71 -6.28 1.19 -10.29
C VAL A 71 -5.22 1.42 -9.23
N LYS A 72 -5.36 2.51 -8.48
CA LYS A 72 -4.52 2.78 -7.31
C LYS A 72 -5.04 1.98 -6.13
N VAL A 73 -4.22 1.06 -5.63
CA VAL A 73 -4.57 0.20 -4.50
C VAL A 73 -3.63 0.47 -3.31
N THR A 74 -4.19 0.50 -2.11
CA THR A 74 -3.45 0.57 -0.85
C THR A 74 -4.06 -0.40 0.17
N GLY A 75 -3.24 -0.90 1.09
CA GLY A 75 -3.69 -1.80 2.15
C GLY A 75 -2.65 -1.86 3.27
N ALA A 76 -3.02 -1.44 4.48
CA ALA A 76 -2.12 -1.46 5.63
C ALA A 76 -2.88 -1.42 6.97
N LEU A 77 -2.22 -1.83 8.05
CA LEU A 77 -2.68 -1.52 9.40
C LEU A 77 -2.37 -0.06 9.72
N ASN A 78 -3.39 0.71 10.06
CA ASN A 78 -3.24 2.06 10.57
C ASN A 78 -3.05 1.99 12.09
N ALA A 79 -1.84 2.27 12.56
CA ALA A 79 -1.49 2.18 13.98
C ALA A 79 -2.23 3.20 14.86
N SER A 80 -2.73 4.30 14.27
CA SER A 80 -3.48 5.32 15.00
C SER A 80 -4.94 4.92 15.21
N THR A 81 -5.55 4.25 14.22
CA THR A 81 -6.96 3.83 14.29
C THR A 81 -7.12 2.39 14.79
N GLY A 82 -6.06 1.58 14.72
CA GLY A 82 -6.09 0.15 15.03
C GLY A 82 -6.83 -0.70 13.98
N LEU A 83 -7.07 -0.14 12.78
CA LEU A 83 -7.82 -0.79 11.71
C LEU A 83 -6.91 -1.14 10.53
N TYR A 84 -7.18 -2.27 9.89
CA TYR A 84 -6.68 -2.52 8.54
C TYR A 84 -7.52 -1.72 7.56
N GLU A 85 -6.86 -0.83 6.83
CA GLU A 85 -7.46 0.10 5.89
C GLU A 85 -7.02 -0.29 4.47
N PHE A 86 -8.00 -0.60 3.62
CA PHE A 86 -7.79 -0.91 2.21
C PHE A 86 -8.50 0.14 1.36
N SER A 87 -7.86 0.56 0.27
CA SER A 87 -8.45 1.46 -0.70
C SER A 87 -8.15 0.97 -2.12
N ALA A 88 -9.14 1.08 -3.00
CA ALA A 88 -8.99 0.90 -4.44
C ALA A 88 -9.67 2.09 -5.14
N VAL A 89 -8.92 2.86 -5.90
CA VAL A 89 -9.39 4.12 -6.51
C VAL A 89 -9.03 4.17 -8.00
N GLY A 90 -9.99 4.58 -8.83
CA GLY A 90 -9.80 4.82 -10.26
C GLY A 90 -10.23 3.69 -11.17
N PHE A 91 -10.84 2.62 -10.64
CA PHE A 91 -11.41 1.56 -11.46
C PHE A 91 -12.64 2.05 -12.23
N THR A 92 -12.85 1.51 -13.43
CA THR A 92 -14.05 1.78 -14.23
C THR A 92 -15.13 0.75 -13.90
N PHE A 93 -16.39 1.16 -13.94
CA PHE A 93 -17.49 0.28 -13.55
C PHE A 93 -18.12 -0.41 -14.76
N SER A 94 -17.62 -1.61 -15.01
CA SER A 94 -18.24 -2.62 -15.88
C SER A 94 -18.47 -3.95 -15.14
N SER A 95 -18.46 -3.91 -13.80
CA SER A 95 -18.34 -5.04 -12.84
C SER A 95 -16.90 -5.44 -12.51
N PRO A 96 -16.08 -4.55 -11.91
CA PRO A 96 -14.77 -4.93 -11.41
C PRO A 96 -14.90 -5.89 -10.22
N LYS A 97 -13.99 -6.86 -10.12
CA LYS A 97 -13.86 -7.73 -8.94
C LYS A 97 -12.71 -7.27 -8.09
N ILE A 98 -13.01 -6.83 -6.87
CA ILE A 98 -11.99 -6.44 -5.89
C ILE A 98 -11.66 -7.65 -5.03
N LYS A 99 -10.39 -8.04 -5.01
CA LYS A 99 -9.87 -9.17 -4.24
C LYS A 99 -8.93 -8.65 -3.15
N ILE A 100 -9.23 -9.00 -1.91
CA ILE A 100 -8.40 -8.66 -0.75
C ILE A 100 -7.88 -9.94 -0.12
N LYS A 101 -6.57 -10.01 0.07
CA LYS A 101 -5.88 -11.13 0.70
C LYS A 101 -4.94 -10.62 1.79
N LEU A 102 -5.06 -11.19 2.98
CA LEU A 102 -4.07 -11.07 4.04
C LEU A 102 -3.39 -12.42 4.22
N SER A 103 -2.10 -12.43 4.46
CA SER A 103 -1.36 -13.65 4.76
C SER A 103 -0.32 -13.41 5.84
N ALA A 104 0.13 -14.47 6.49
CA ALA A 104 1.14 -14.41 7.54
C ALA A 104 2.37 -13.56 7.14
N PRO A 105 3.04 -12.92 8.11
CA PRO A 105 4.25 -12.15 7.86
C PRO A 105 5.32 -13.01 7.17
N PRO A 106 6.19 -12.44 6.32
CA PRO A 106 7.31 -13.18 5.77
C PRO A 106 8.29 -13.53 6.89
N THR A 107 8.36 -14.82 7.22
CA THR A 107 9.34 -15.37 8.15
C THR A 107 10.68 -15.52 7.43
N LYS A 108 11.80 -15.09 8.02
CA LYS A 108 13.12 -15.28 7.40
C LYS A 108 13.53 -16.75 7.22
N ASP A 109 12.90 -17.70 7.92
CA ASP A 109 13.21 -19.14 7.81
C ASP A 109 12.02 -20.03 8.23
N GLY A 110 10.80 -19.76 7.74
CA GLY A 110 9.63 -20.64 7.99
C GLY A 110 9.17 -20.75 9.46
N THR A 111 9.73 -19.95 10.37
CA THR A 111 9.37 -19.93 11.80
C THR A 111 8.72 -18.59 12.15
N PRO A 112 7.54 -18.57 12.79
CA PRO A 112 6.78 -17.33 13.04
C PRO A 112 7.57 -16.38 13.96
N THR A 113 8.16 -15.32 13.39
CA THR A 113 8.67 -14.19 14.16
C THR A 113 7.54 -13.20 14.38
N VAL A 114 7.04 -13.16 15.61
CA VAL A 114 6.20 -12.07 16.12
C VAL A 114 7.07 -10.81 16.15
N THR A 115 6.89 -9.91 15.18
CA THR A 115 7.30 -8.51 15.39
C THR A 115 6.12 -7.83 16.07
N GLN A 116 6.03 -7.98 17.39
CA GLN A 116 5.31 -7.01 18.20
C GLN A 116 5.98 -5.66 17.96
N ALA A 117 5.23 -4.68 17.48
CA ALA A 117 5.62 -3.29 17.63
C ALA A 117 5.57 -2.99 19.13
N ALA A 118 6.71 -3.15 19.79
CA ALA A 118 6.88 -2.70 21.16
C ALA A 118 6.62 -1.18 21.22
N PRO A 119 5.95 -0.66 22.27
CA PRO A 119 5.84 0.77 22.50
C PRO A 119 7.22 1.43 22.43
N ALA A 120 7.28 2.54 21.72
CA ALA A 120 8.49 3.26 21.31
C ALA A 120 9.63 3.26 22.35
N ALA A 121 10.59 2.34 22.17
CA ALA A 121 11.94 2.54 22.65
C ALA A 121 12.71 3.30 21.57
N LYS A 122 12.92 4.59 21.85
CA LYS A 122 13.81 5.57 21.20
C LYS A 122 14.73 4.97 20.12
N PRO A 123 14.56 5.29 18.81
CA PRO A 123 15.38 4.70 17.78
C PRO A 123 16.85 5.07 17.97
N ALA A 124 17.71 4.06 18.01
CA ALA A 124 19.15 4.23 17.88
C ALA A 124 19.42 4.91 16.53
N LYS A 125 19.89 6.15 16.62
CA LYS A 125 20.15 7.06 15.50
C LYS A 125 21.13 6.41 14.53
N ALA A 126 20.65 6.00 13.35
CA ALA A 126 21.53 5.83 12.19
C ALA A 126 22.25 7.17 11.98
N THR A 127 23.57 7.20 12.21
CA THR A 127 24.38 8.41 12.06
C THR A 127 24.50 8.78 10.58
N VAL A 128 23.49 9.46 10.05
CA VAL A 128 23.58 10.17 8.78
C VAL A 128 24.46 11.41 8.98
N LYS A 129 25.52 11.49 8.19
CA LYS A 129 26.41 12.65 8.16
C LYS A 129 26.00 13.52 6.98
N THR A 130 26.03 14.83 7.18
CA THR A 130 25.79 15.82 6.12
C THR A 130 27.11 16.53 5.84
N ILE A 131 27.53 16.54 4.58
CA ILE A 131 28.71 17.29 4.11
C ILE A 131 28.25 18.45 3.22
N SER A 132 29.02 19.53 3.23
CA SER A 132 28.83 20.63 2.28
C SER A 132 29.86 20.50 1.17
N CYS A 133 29.39 20.55 -0.06
CA CYS A 133 30.16 20.39 -1.29
C CYS A 133 30.06 21.69 -2.09
N VAL A 134 31.20 22.28 -2.45
CA VAL A 134 31.29 23.58 -3.11
C VAL A 134 31.90 23.46 -4.51
N LYS A 135 31.28 24.15 -5.48
CA LYS A 135 31.78 24.34 -6.85
C LYS A 135 31.60 25.81 -7.22
N GLY A 136 32.68 26.59 -7.16
CA GLY A 136 32.60 28.05 -7.30
C GLY A 136 31.73 28.68 -6.20
N LYS A 137 30.77 29.53 -6.58
CA LYS A 137 29.81 30.16 -5.64
C LYS A 137 28.67 29.22 -5.21
N ILE A 138 28.56 28.02 -5.80
CA ILE A 138 27.44 27.10 -5.54
C ILE A 138 27.82 26.13 -4.42
N THR A 139 27.02 26.13 -3.34
CA THR A 139 27.15 25.19 -2.22
C THR A 139 25.98 24.19 -2.23
N LYS A 140 26.28 22.89 -2.19
CA LYS A 140 25.30 21.80 -2.08
C LYS A 140 25.56 20.98 -0.83
N LYS A 141 24.52 20.69 -0.05
CA LYS A 141 24.60 19.77 1.10
C LYS A 141 24.23 18.36 0.65
N VAL A 142 25.05 17.37 1.02
CA VAL A 142 24.84 15.95 0.71
C VAL A 142 24.77 15.18 2.02
N THR A 143 23.65 14.49 2.26
CA THR A 143 23.39 13.74 3.49
C THR A 143 23.31 12.25 3.17
N GLY A 144 23.98 11.42 3.98
CA GLY A 144 23.95 9.97 3.83
C GLY A 144 24.76 9.28 4.93
N ALA A 145 24.75 7.95 4.93
CA ALA A 145 25.55 7.16 5.87
C ALA A 145 27.07 7.37 5.64
N ASN A 146 27.48 7.55 4.38
CA ASN A 146 28.86 7.87 4.00
C ASN A 146 28.86 8.82 2.77
N PRO A 147 28.55 10.12 2.95
CA PRO A 147 28.30 11.02 1.82
C PRO A 147 29.61 11.39 1.10
N LYS A 148 29.56 11.49 -0.23
CA LYS A 148 30.65 11.97 -1.08
C LYS A 148 30.17 13.15 -1.94
N CYS A 149 31.07 14.08 -2.26
CA CYS A 149 30.72 15.20 -3.14
C CYS A 149 30.59 14.73 -4.59
N PRO A 150 29.56 15.19 -5.32
CA PRO A 150 29.39 14.87 -6.74
C PRO A 150 30.54 15.47 -7.58
N ALA A 151 30.76 14.90 -8.76
CA ALA A 151 31.87 15.27 -9.63
C ALA A 151 31.96 16.79 -9.87
N GLY A 152 33.14 17.36 -9.64
CA GLY A 152 33.40 18.80 -9.75
C GLY A 152 33.04 19.64 -8.53
N PHE A 153 32.53 19.05 -7.44
CA PHE A 153 32.36 19.72 -6.15
C PHE A 153 33.42 19.24 -5.16
N LYS A 154 34.08 20.17 -4.47
CA LYS A 154 35.03 19.87 -3.39
C LYS A 154 34.32 19.90 -2.05
N LYS A 155 34.70 19.00 -1.15
CA LYS A 155 34.19 19.01 0.23
C LYS A 155 34.71 20.28 0.92
N LYS A 156 33.80 21.01 1.55
CA LYS A 156 34.12 22.10 2.47
C LYS A 156 34.31 21.56 3.88
#